data_AF-A0A2C9X1U4-F1
#
_entry.id   AF-A0A2C9X1U4-F1
#
_cell.length_a   1.000
_cell.length_b   1.000
_cell.length_c   1.000
_cell.angle_alpha   90.00
_cell.angle_beta   90.00
_cell.angle_gamma   90.00
#
_symmetry.space_group_name_H-M   'P 1'
#
loop_
_entity.id
_entity.type
_entity.pdbx_description
1 polymer ?
#
loop_
_entity_poly.entity_id
_entity_poly.type
_entity_poly.pdbx_seq_one_letter_code
_entity_poly.pdbx_strand_id
1 'polypeptide(L)'
;MTTHLFPFLHEYVPPEFFASTHVKQILEAKTLNGSLPILSAIQLLLSCVSDNDELHACSEYELVAQYVNTLITIKNDLKNDKNIIKFEPNKFGPIESKDFLESLDNYDFKSIKTLREWINFLNNFSMFRIHSRNIFKLKRDIDSKNKNSYSPISKRDQADKARQLIFKTLALIPEVEQKELLKVEKGKRGLKKEIRLLISEEDYKKFFDSNEKTFANRWSEVLPEIKPALLK
;
A
#
# COMPACT_ATOMS: atom_id res chain seq x y z
N MET A 1 56.13 28.20 12.79
CA MET A 1 55.28 27.10 12.30
C MET A 1 53.85 27.46 12.66
N THR A 2 53.05 27.86 11.67
CA THR A 2 51.64 28.18 11.84
C THR A 2 50.83 26.91 11.67
N THR A 3 50.30 26.38 12.77
CA THR A 3 49.34 25.29 12.77
C THR A 3 48.01 25.85 12.27
N HIS A 4 47.67 25.56 11.01
CA HIS A 4 46.34 25.82 10.49
C HIS A 4 45.37 24.78 11.08
N LEU A 5 44.74 25.13 12.19
CA LEU A 5 43.49 24.52 12.64
C LEU A 5 42.44 24.84 11.58
N PHE A 6 42.10 23.87 10.73
CA PHE A 6 40.89 23.92 9.92
C PHE A 6 39.69 23.85 10.86
N PRO A 7 38.86 24.91 10.98
CA PRO A 7 37.53 24.73 11.51
C PRO A 7 36.73 24.15 10.35
N PHE A 8 36.57 22.83 10.31
CA PHE A 8 35.39 22.30 9.65
C PHE A 8 34.21 22.80 10.47
N LEU A 9 33.68 23.96 10.07
CA LEU A 9 32.30 24.32 10.33
C LEU A 9 31.49 23.13 9.84
N HIS A 10 31.08 22.25 10.77
CA HIS A 10 29.91 21.44 10.54
C HIS A 10 28.79 22.44 10.31
N GLU A 11 28.50 22.74 9.03
CA GLU A 11 27.30 23.50 8.68
C GLU A 11 26.14 22.82 9.41
N TYR A 12 25.57 23.54 10.37
CA TYR A 12 24.39 23.09 11.07
C TYR A 12 23.26 23.16 10.04
N VAL A 13 23.09 22.08 9.30
CA VAL A 13 21.95 21.89 8.42
C VAL A 13 20.74 21.64 9.31
N PRO A 14 19.72 22.54 9.30
CA PRO A 14 18.54 22.36 10.13
C PRO A 14 17.86 21.02 9.83
N PRO A 15 17.27 20.34 10.84
CA PRO A 15 16.59 19.05 10.63
C PRO A 15 15.53 19.08 9.51
N GLU A 16 14.81 20.20 9.38
CA GLU A 16 13.78 20.43 8.36
C GLU A 16 14.34 20.42 6.92
N PHE A 17 15.56 20.93 6.72
CA PHE A 17 16.24 20.89 5.44
C PHE A 17 16.65 19.45 5.06
N PHE A 18 16.97 18.64 6.06
CA PHE A 18 17.33 17.25 5.87
C PHE A 18 16.12 16.39 5.52
N ALA A 19 15.00 16.57 6.22
CA ALA A 19 13.76 15.86 5.93
C ALA A 19 13.22 16.15 4.52
N SER A 20 13.14 17.42 4.12
CA SER A 20 12.68 17.82 2.78
C SER A 20 13.54 17.22 1.65
N THR A 21 14.87 17.15 1.85
CA THR A 21 15.79 16.49 0.92
C THR A 21 15.48 15.00 0.77
N HIS A 22 15.25 14.30 1.88
CA HIS A 22 14.92 12.88 1.86
C HIS A 22 13.55 12.61 1.24
N VAL A 23 12.53 13.44 1.52
CA VAL A 23 11.21 13.34 0.87
C VAL A 23 11.36 13.46 -0.64
N LYS A 24 12.14 14.45 -1.13
CA LYS A 24 12.42 14.59 -2.56
C LYS A 24 13.08 13.34 -3.15
N GLN A 25 14.10 12.80 -2.47
CA GLN A 25 14.76 11.56 -2.90
C GLN A 25 13.80 10.36 -2.94
N ILE A 26 12.89 10.24 -1.97
CA ILE A 26 11.85 9.20 -1.96
C ILE A 26 10.95 9.36 -3.20
N LEU A 27 10.44 10.55 -3.47
CA LEU A 27 9.54 10.77 -4.61
C LEU A 27 10.22 10.47 -5.95
N GLU A 28 11.48 10.85 -6.10
CA GLU A 28 12.29 10.56 -7.29
C GLU A 28 12.65 9.06 -7.39
N ALA A 29 12.63 8.32 -6.28
CA ALA A 29 13.04 6.92 -6.22
C ALA A 29 12.22 6.01 -7.14
N LYS A 30 10.97 6.37 -7.49
CA LYS A 30 10.11 5.63 -8.44
C LYS A 30 10.78 5.40 -9.81
N THR A 31 11.72 6.26 -10.17
CA THR A 31 12.46 6.18 -11.45
C THR A 31 13.71 5.30 -11.37
N LEU A 32 14.11 4.89 -10.16
CA LEU A 32 15.33 4.11 -9.94
C LEU A 32 15.21 2.71 -10.52
N ASN A 33 16.26 2.31 -11.23
CA ASN A 33 16.37 1.00 -11.84
C ASN A 33 17.75 0.37 -11.61
N GLY A 34 17.79 -0.96 -11.63
CA GLY A 34 19.04 -1.72 -11.46
C GLY A 34 19.36 -2.05 -10.01
N SER A 35 20.64 -2.21 -9.71
CA SER A 35 21.16 -2.61 -8.41
C SER A 35 21.26 -1.40 -7.46
N LEU A 36 20.50 -1.42 -6.37
CA LEU A 36 20.35 -0.29 -5.45
C LEU A 36 21.00 -0.58 -4.09
N PRO A 37 21.67 0.40 -3.46
CA PRO A 37 22.02 0.33 -2.04
C PRO A 37 20.77 0.20 -1.16
N ILE A 38 20.93 -0.29 0.07
CA ILE A 38 19.82 -0.49 1.02
C ILE A 38 18.98 0.79 1.22
N LEU A 39 19.63 1.95 1.40
CA LEU A 39 18.92 3.23 1.55
C LEU A 39 17.99 3.51 0.34
N SER A 40 18.52 3.41 -0.87
CA SER A 40 17.73 3.65 -2.09
C SER A 40 16.66 2.59 -2.31
N ALA A 41 16.90 1.34 -1.92
CA ALA A 41 15.90 0.27 -1.96
C ALA A 41 14.73 0.55 -0.99
N ILE A 42 15.04 1.05 0.21
CA ILE A 42 14.05 1.50 1.19
C ILE A 42 13.26 2.70 0.65
N GLN A 43 13.95 3.72 0.13
CA GLN A 43 13.31 4.90 -0.47
C GLN A 43 12.39 4.50 -1.64
N LEU A 44 12.83 3.59 -2.50
CA LEU A 44 12.02 3.06 -3.58
C LEU A 44 10.77 2.35 -3.06
N LEU A 45 10.91 1.44 -2.08
CA LEU A 45 9.75 0.74 -1.53
C LEU A 45 8.76 1.71 -0.90
N LEU A 46 9.26 2.67 -0.10
CA LEU A 46 8.45 3.68 0.57
C LEU A 46 7.69 4.54 -0.45
N SER A 47 8.36 5.00 -1.50
CA SER A 47 7.71 5.77 -2.57
C SER A 47 6.58 5.01 -3.27
N CYS A 48 6.64 3.68 -3.30
CA CYS A 48 5.64 2.86 -3.95
C CYS A 48 4.42 2.56 -3.07
N VAL A 49 4.51 2.74 -1.75
CA VAL A 49 3.46 2.37 -0.79
C VAL A 49 2.85 3.56 -0.05
N SER A 50 3.55 4.69 0.03
CA SER A 50 3.07 5.90 0.70
C SER A 50 2.34 6.85 -0.25
N ASP A 51 1.41 7.64 0.30
CA ASP A 51 0.82 8.78 -0.40
C ASP A 51 1.84 9.94 -0.47
N ASN A 52 1.86 10.66 -1.60
CA ASN A 52 2.78 11.78 -1.79
C ASN A 52 2.47 12.94 -0.82
N ASP A 53 1.19 13.21 -0.55
CA ASP A 53 0.78 14.32 0.32
C ASP A 53 1.13 14.01 1.79
N GLU A 54 1.00 12.74 2.20
CA GLU A 54 1.44 12.27 3.51
C GLU A 54 2.95 12.42 3.69
N LEU A 55 3.75 12.07 2.66
CA LEU A 55 5.20 12.22 2.71
C LEU A 55 5.65 13.67 2.85
N HIS A 56 4.97 14.61 2.20
CA HIS A 56 5.27 16.04 2.31
C HIS A 56 4.93 16.63 3.68
N ALA A 57 3.94 16.07 4.38
CA ALA A 57 3.53 16.50 5.71
C ALA A 57 4.33 15.84 6.85
N CYS A 58 5.15 14.82 6.57
CA CYS A 58 5.90 14.09 7.59
C CYS A 58 6.97 14.95 8.26
N SER A 59 6.99 14.93 9.59
CA SER A 59 8.14 15.35 10.39
C SER A 59 9.33 14.41 10.20
N GLU A 60 10.53 14.83 10.62
CA GLU A 60 11.73 13.99 10.59
C GLU A 60 11.52 12.65 11.33
N TYR A 61 10.92 12.73 12.51
CA TYR A 61 10.67 11.55 13.36
C TYR A 61 9.72 10.56 12.67
N GLU A 62 8.65 11.05 12.05
CA GLU A 62 7.71 10.20 11.29
C GLU A 62 8.40 9.58 10.07
N LEU A 63 9.25 10.34 9.39
CA LEU A 63 10.01 9.83 8.24
C LEU A 63 10.99 8.72 8.66
N VAL A 64 11.69 8.88 9.78
CA VAL A 64 12.54 7.83 10.35
C VAL A 64 11.71 6.60 10.72
N ALA A 65 10.54 6.77 11.33
CA ALA A 65 9.64 5.66 11.65
C ALA A 65 9.20 4.90 10.39
N GLN A 66 8.89 5.61 9.30
CA GLN A 66 8.58 4.99 8.00
C GLN A 66 9.77 4.22 7.43
N TYR A 67 10.99 4.76 7.54
CA TYR A 67 12.20 4.05 7.14
C TYR A 67 12.44 2.77 7.96
N VAL A 68 12.29 2.84 9.28
CA VAL A 68 12.40 1.69 10.19
C VAL A 68 11.40 0.60 9.81
N ASN A 69 10.12 0.98 9.61
CA ASN A 69 9.06 0.03 9.23
C ASN A 69 9.31 -0.61 7.86
N THR A 70 9.85 0.15 6.92
CA THR A 70 10.22 -0.35 5.60
C THR A 70 11.36 -1.36 5.69
N LEU A 71 12.38 -1.08 6.50
CA LEU A 71 13.47 -2.02 6.76
C LEU A 71 12.98 -3.30 7.46
N ILE A 72 12.05 -3.20 8.41
CA ILE A 72 11.41 -4.37 9.04
C ILE A 72 10.69 -5.22 7.99
N THR A 73 10.00 -4.59 7.03
CA THR A 73 9.31 -5.30 5.95
C THR A 73 10.30 -6.09 5.08
N ILE A 74 11.41 -5.46 4.68
CA ILE A 74 12.49 -6.13 3.95
C ILE A 74 13.09 -7.28 4.78
N LYS A 75 13.38 -7.03 6.06
CA LYS A 75 13.91 -8.03 6.99
C LYS A 75 12.99 -9.25 7.10
N ASN A 76 11.69 -9.04 7.22
CA ASN A 76 10.71 -10.12 7.32
C ASN A 76 10.59 -10.93 6.04
N ASP A 77 10.69 -10.29 4.86
CA ASP A 77 10.73 -11.02 3.59
C ASP A 77 11.99 -11.90 3.51
N LEU A 78 13.16 -11.35 3.85
CA LEU A 78 14.45 -12.05 3.84
C LEU A 78 14.52 -13.26 4.78
N LYS A 79 13.71 -13.30 5.85
CA LYS A 79 13.64 -14.43 6.78
C LYS A 79 12.89 -15.64 6.21
N ASN A 80 12.15 -15.49 5.11
CA ASN A 80 11.38 -16.58 4.52
C ASN A 80 12.23 -17.40 3.53
N ASP A 81 12.05 -18.72 3.52
CA ASP A 81 12.73 -19.62 2.57
C ASP A 81 12.42 -19.30 1.09
N LYS A 82 11.26 -18.69 0.83
CA LYS A 82 10.81 -18.23 -0.49
C LYS A 82 10.79 -16.70 -0.58
N ASN A 83 11.85 -16.06 -0.08
CA ASN A 83 12.00 -14.61 -0.11
C ASN A 83 11.96 -14.01 -1.52
N ILE A 84 11.32 -12.85 -1.63
CA ILE A 84 11.23 -12.08 -2.89
C ILE A 84 12.51 -11.26 -3.09
N ILE A 85 13.00 -10.67 -2.02
CA ILE A 85 14.23 -9.89 -1.97
C ILE A 85 15.42 -10.85 -2.03
N LYS A 86 16.34 -10.53 -2.93
CA LYS A 86 17.63 -11.19 -3.06
C LYS A 86 18.71 -10.13 -3.17
N PHE A 87 19.84 -10.39 -2.51
CA PHE A 87 21.02 -9.56 -2.67
C PHE A 87 21.72 -9.88 -3.98
N GLU A 88 22.15 -8.83 -4.67
CA GLU A 88 23.00 -8.95 -5.84
C GLU A 88 24.39 -9.43 -5.42
N PRO A 89 25.05 -10.28 -6.21
CA PRO A 89 26.42 -10.68 -5.94
C PRO A 89 27.35 -9.46 -5.95
N ASN A 90 28.38 -9.49 -5.11
CA ASN A 90 29.45 -8.50 -5.14
C ASN A 90 30.67 -9.07 -5.89
N LYS A 91 31.78 -8.30 -5.91
CA LYS A 91 33.03 -8.71 -6.58
C LYS A 91 33.63 -10.01 -6.01
N PHE A 92 33.26 -10.41 -4.80
CA PHE A 92 33.77 -11.59 -4.09
C PHE A 92 32.84 -12.80 -4.18
N GLY A 93 31.66 -12.64 -4.80
CA GLY A 93 30.73 -13.74 -5.05
C GLY A 93 29.30 -13.45 -4.59
N PRO A 94 28.48 -14.51 -4.45
CA PRO A 94 27.12 -14.38 -3.94
C PRO A 94 27.14 -13.84 -2.51
N ILE A 95 26.16 -12.99 -2.19
CA ILE A 95 25.94 -12.50 -0.82
C ILE A 95 24.71 -13.20 -0.27
N GLU A 96 24.84 -13.88 0.87
CA GLU A 96 23.73 -14.55 1.51
C GLU A 96 22.87 -13.59 2.32
N SER A 97 21.55 -13.83 2.32
CA SER A 97 20.62 -13.04 3.14
C SER A 97 20.89 -13.20 4.64
N LYS A 98 21.47 -14.34 5.05
CA LYS A 98 21.80 -14.64 6.44
C LYS A 98 22.83 -13.66 7.01
N ASP A 99 23.88 -13.35 6.25
CA ASP A 99 24.93 -12.40 6.67
C ASP A 99 24.37 -11.01 6.97
N PHE A 100 23.43 -10.55 6.12
CA PHE A 100 22.72 -9.29 6.33
C PHE A 100 21.86 -9.33 7.59
N LEU A 101 21.10 -10.41 7.79
CA LEU A 101 20.19 -10.56 8.92
C LEU A 101 20.96 -10.60 10.25
N GLU A 102 22.05 -11.36 10.31
CA GLU A 102 22.94 -11.42 11.49
C GLU A 102 23.57 -10.06 11.77
N SER A 103 24.09 -9.40 10.74
CA SER A 103 24.63 -8.04 10.87
C SER A 103 23.59 -7.05 11.36
N LEU A 104 22.35 -7.14 10.86
CA LEU A 104 21.23 -6.28 11.23
C LEU A 104 20.74 -6.51 12.67
N ASP A 105 20.76 -7.77 13.14
CA ASP A 105 20.35 -8.13 14.50
C ASP A 105 21.33 -7.61 15.58
N ASN A 106 22.56 -7.26 15.21
CA ASN A 106 23.54 -6.66 16.11
C ASN A 106 23.30 -5.16 16.40
N TYR A 107 22.34 -4.52 15.74
CA TYR A 107 22.03 -3.10 15.93
C TYR A 107 20.60 -2.91 16.42
N ASP A 108 20.40 -2.02 17.40
CA ASP A 108 19.07 -1.55 17.79
C ASP A 108 18.59 -0.43 16.86
N PHE A 109 18.39 -0.76 15.58
CA PHE A 109 17.95 0.23 14.59
C PHE A 109 16.53 0.77 14.85
N LYS A 110 15.76 0.13 15.73
CA LYS A 110 14.42 0.57 16.13
C LYS A 110 14.46 1.77 17.06
N SER A 111 15.58 2.01 17.74
CA SER A 111 15.76 3.15 18.64
C SER A 111 16.26 4.42 17.94
N ILE A 112 16.58 4.36 16.64
CA ILE A 112 17.07 5.50 15.86
C ILE A 112 15.98 6.56 15.75
N LYS A 113 16.31 7.83 16.03
CA LYS A 113 15.32 8.93 16.06
C LYS A 113 15.56 10.00 15.02
N THR A 114 16.76 10.08 14.45
CA THR A 114 17.14 11.11 13.47
C THR A 114 17.55 10.51 12.14
N LEU A 115 17.35 11.27 11.06
CA LEU A 115 17.76 10.85 9.72
C LEU A 115 19.28 10.73 9.60
N ARG A 116 20.02 11.57 10.34
CA ARG A 116 21.49 11.50 10.38
C ARG A 116 21.97 10.17 10.96
N GLU A 117 21.43 9.78 12.11
CA GLU A 117 21.72 8.46 12.72
C GLU A 117 21.32 7.33 11.77
N TRP A 118 20.18 7.47 11.09
CA TRP A 118 19.69 6.48 10.13
C TRP A 118 20.65 6.25 8.96
N ILE A 119 21.16 7.32 8.34
CA ILE A 119 22.14 7.21 7.24
C ILE A 119 23.44 6.60 7.74
N ASN A 120 23.94 7.06 8.89
CA ASN A 120 25.17 6.53 9.48
C ASN A 120 25.05 5.04 9.77
N PHE A 121 23.88 4.61 10.26
CA PHE A 121 23.56 3.21 10.46
C PHE A 121 23.58 2.42 9.14
N LEU A 122 22.91 2.91 8.08
CA LEU A 122 22.84 2.20 6.80
C LEU A 122 24.17 2.13 6.05
N ASN A 123 25.12 3.02 6.32
CA ASN A 123 26.47 2.95 5.74
C ASN A 123 27.21 1.65 6.11
N ASN A 124 26.90 1.06 7.28
CA ASN A 124 27.43 -0.25 7.68
C ASN A 124 26.97 -1.40 6.75
N PHE A 125 25.94 -1.17 5.94
CA PHE A 125 25.35 -2.14 5.03
C PHE A 125 25.58 -1.79 3.55
N SER A 126 26.55 -0.92 3.27
CA SER A 126 26.86 -0.44 1.91
C SER A 126 27.22 -1.54 0.90
N MET A 127 27.71 -2.67 1.38
CA MET A 127 28.04 -3.83 0.54
C MET A 127 26.81 -4.62 0.05
N PHE A 128 25.66 -4.44 0.70
CA PHE A 128 24.42 -5.12 0.33
C PHE A 128 23.63 -4.30 -0.69
N ARG A 129 23.30 -4.93 -1.81
CA ARG A 129 22.55 -4.29 -2.88
C ARG A 129 21.36 -5.13 -3.28
N ILE A 130 20.21 -4.48 -3.51
CA ILE A 130 18.97 -5.13 -3.93
C ILE A 130 18.59 -4.57 -5.30
N HIS A 131 18.27 -5.45 -6.24
CA HIS A 131 17.77 -4.98 -7.53
C HIS A 131 16.34 -4.45 -7.40
N SER A 132 16.08 -3.28 -8.01
CA SER A 132 14.76 -2.62 -8.05
C SER A 132 13.59 -3.55 -8.41
N ARG A 133 13.80 -4.52 -9.31
CA ARG A 133 12.79 -5.52 -9.70
C ARG A 133 12.26 -6.36 -8.52
N ASN A 134 13.11 -6.64 -7.53
CA ASN A 134 12.72 -7.40 -6.34
C ASN A 134 11.89 -6.50 -5.41
N ILE A 135 12.20 -5.21 -5.32
CA ILE A 135 11.40 -4.22 -4.60
C ILE A 135 10.00 -4.09 -5.20
N PHE A 136 9.89 -3.96 -6.52
CA PHE A 136 8.58 -3.94 -7.20
C PHE A 136 7.79 -5.24 -7.08
N LYS A 137 8.46 -6.39 -6.96
CA LYS A 137 7.79 -7.67 -6.64
C LYS A 137 7.26 -7.67 -5.21
N LEU A 138 8.07 -7.24 -4.24
CA LEU A 138 7.67 -7.16 -2.83
C LEU A 138 6.47 -6.22 -2.66
N LYS A 139 6.48 -5.07 -3.32
CA LYS A 139 5.34 -4.16 -3.35
C LYS A 139 4.05 -4.83 -3.85
N ARG A 140 4.13 -5.59 -4.94
CA ARG A 140 2.95 -6.32 -5.46
C ARG A 140 2.42 -7.35 -4.47
N ASP A 141 3.31 -8.04 -3.76
CA ASP A 141 2.92 -8.99 -2.71
C ASP A 141 2.23 -8.29 -1.53
N ILE A 142 2.75 -7.13 -1.10
CA ILE A 142 2.12 -6.29 -0.07
C ILE A 142 0.73 -5.83 -0.52
N ASP A 143 0.60 -5.30 -1.75
CA ASP A 143 -0.70 -4.91 -2.31
C ASP A 143 -1.69 -6.07 -2.35
N SER A 144 -1.23 -7.27 -2.72
CA SER A 144 -2.05 -8.48 -2.73
C SER A 144 -2.51 -8.88 -1.34
N LYS A 145 -1.63 -8.80 -0.33
CA LYS A 145 -1.97 -9.07 1.07
C LYS A 145 -2.96 -8.04 1.63
N ASN A 146 -2.79 -6.77 1.30
CA ASN A 146 -3.70 -5.69 1.71
C ASN A 146 -5.04 -5.75 0.95
N LYS A 147 -5.07 -6.25 -0.29
CA LYS A 147 -6.33 -6.57 -0.98
C LYS A 147 -7.04 -7.78 -0.35
N ASN A 148 -6.28 -8.73 0.17
CA ASN A 148 -6.81 -9.89 0.89
C ASN A 148 -7.11 -9.62 2.37
N SER A 149 -6.81 -8.42 2.89
CA SER A 149 -7.09 -8.04 4.28
C SER A 149 -8.52 -7.52 4.49
N TYR A 150 -9.36 -7.50 3.45
CA TYR A 150 -10.79 -7.63 3.69
C TYR A 150 -11.01 -9.03 4.27
N SER A 151 -11.25 -9.10 5.58
CA SER A 151 -11.58 -10.33 6.28
C SER A 151 -12.49 -11.17 5.39
N PRO A 152 -12.22 -12.47 5.16
CA PRO A 152 -13.05 -13.30 4.31
C PRO A 152 -14.42 -13.40 4.98
N ILE A 153 -15.32 -12.49 4.60
CA ILE A 153 -16.74 -12.65 4.82
C ILE A 153 -17.05 -13.98 4.14
N SER A 154 -17.62 -14.94 4.87
CA SER A 154 -17.96 -16.23 4.26
C SER A 154 -18.80 -15.95 3.00
N LYS A 155 -18.67 -16.76 1.93
CA LYS A 155 -19.42 -16.51 0.69
C LYS A 155 -20.93 -16.35 0.93
N ARG A 156 -21.44 -16.97 2.01
CA ARG A 156 -22.81 -16.81 2.50
C ARG A 156 -23.05 -15.44 3.13
N ASP A 157 -22.22 -15.02 4.08
CA ASP A 157 -22.35 -13.70 4.71
C ASP A 157 -22.16 -12.54 3.71
N GLN A 158 -21.36 -12.75 2.66
CA GLN A 158 -21.12 -11.76 1.61
C GLN A 158 -22.36 -11.63 0.72
N ALA A 159 -23.00 -12.76 0.39
CA ALA A 159 -24.28 -12.79 -0.31
C ALA A 159 -25.36 -12.05 0.48
N ASP A 160 -25.47 -12.34 1.77
CA ASP A 160 -26.49 -11.77 2.65
C ASP A 160 -26.29 -10.26 2.80
N LYS A 161 -25.04 -9.80 3.02
CA LYS A 161 -24.70 -8.38 3.07
C LYS A 161 -24.90 -7.67 1.73
N ALA A 162 -24.61 -8.32 0.61
CA ALA A 162 -24.87 -7.79 -0.72
C ALA A 162 -26.37 -7.58 -0.98
N ARG A 163 -27.22 -8.53 -0.55
CA ARG A 163 -28.69 -8.37 -0.62
C ARG A 163 -29.18 -7.24 0.29
N GLN A 164 -28.70 -7.18 1.53
CA GLN A 164 -29.03 -6.10 2.46
C GLN A 164 -28.64 -4.72 1.91
N LEU A 165 -27.48 -4.63 1.25
CA LEU A 165 -27.05 -3.39 0.61
C LEU A 165 -28.01 -2.98 -0.53
N ILE A 166 -28.44 -3.93 -1.38
CA ILE A 166 -29.45 -3.66 -2.41
C ILE A 166 -30.74 -3.12 -1.79
N PHE A 167 -31.25 -3.74 -0.72
CA PHE A 167 -32.44 -3.25 -0.01
C PHE A 167 -32.25 -1.86 0.60
N LYS A 168 -31.09 -1.62 1.22
CA LYS A 168 -30.76 -0.32 1.81
C LYS A 168 -30.70 0.77 0.75
N THR A 169 -30.06 0.49 -0.39
CA THR A 169 -29.99 1.42 -1.52
C THR A 169 -31.36 1.66 -2.15
N LEU A 170 -32.18 0.62 -2.27
CA LEU A 170 -33.56 0.75 -2.75
C LEU A 170 -34.36 1.71 -1.85
N ALA A 171 -34.25 1.61 -0.54
CA ALA A 171 -34.95 2.47 0.41
C ALA A 171 -34.58 3.95 0.33
N LEU A 172 -33.48 4.31 -0.35
CA LEU A 172 -33.11 5.70 -0.62
C LEU A 172 -33.89 6.30 -1.80
N ILE A 173 -34.48 5.46 -2.66
CA ILE A 173 -35.26 5.87 -3.82
C ILE A 173 -36.73 6.02 -3.36
N PRO A 174 -37.42 7.14 -3.64
CA PRO A 174 -38.85 7.27 -3.37
C PRO A 174 -39.68 6.14 -3.99
N GLU A 175 -40.69 5.63 -3.30
CA GLU A 175 -41.47 4.46 -3.76
C GLU A 175 -42.11 4.68 -5.15
N VAL A 176 -42.60 5.89 -5.42
CA VAL A 176 -43.16 6.26 -6.73
C VAL A 176 -42.13 6.07 -7.85
N GLU A 177 -40.91 6.56 -7.62
CA GLU A 177 -39.79 6.43 -8.57
C GLU A 177 -39.35 4.97 -8.72
N GLN A 178 -39.36 4.19 -7.63
CA GLN A 178 -39.09 2.74 -7.70
C GLN A 178 -40.08 2.03 -8.62
N LYS A 179 -41.38 2.35 -8.53
CA LYS A 179 -42.44 1.77 -9.38
C LYS A 179 -42.26 2.13 -10.84
N GLU A 180 -41.91 3.38 -11.14
CA GLU A 180 -41.63 3.83 -12.50
C GLU A 180 -40.42 3.12 -13.10
N LEU A 181 -39.30 3.12 -12.38
CA LEU A 181 -38.05 2.49 -12.79
C LEU A 181 -38.15 0.97 -12.96
N LEU A 182 -39.08 0.32 -12.25
CA LEU A 182 -39.35 -1.11 -12.37
C LEU A 182 -40.10 -1.47 -13.67
N LYS A 183 -40.92 -0.55 -14.20
CA LYS A 183 -41.70 -0.72 -15.43
C LYS A 183 -40.91 -0.43 -16.71
N VAL A 184 -39.70 0.12 -16.58
CA VAL A 184 -38.82 0.47 -17.70
C VAL A 184 -38.45 -0.78 -18.52
N GLU A 185 -38.52 -0.65 -19.85
CA GLU A 185 -38.18 -1.72 -20.80
C GLU A 185 -36.71 -2.17 -20.68
N LYS A 186 -36.47 -3.44 -21.05
CA LYS A 186 -35.12 -4.00 -21.12
C LYS A 186 -34.24 -3.16 -22.05
N GLY A 187 -33.03 -2.83 -21.60
CA GLY A 187 -32.04 -2.03 -22.35
C GLY A 187 -32.03 -0.54 -22.00
N LYS A 188 -33.05 -0.03 -21.31
CA LYS A 188 -33.08 1.33 -20.76
C LYS A 188 -32.61 1.34 -19.29
N ARG A 189 -32.32 2.54 -18.76
CA ARG A 189 -31.89 2.73 -17.35
C ARG A 189 -33.07 2.47 -16.41
N GLY A 190 -33.29 1.20 -16.07
CA GLY A 190 -34.28 0.78 -15.08
C GLY A 190 -33.69 0.64 -13.68
N LEU A 191 -34.52 0.20 -12.73
CA LEU A 191 -34.23 0.17 -11.29
C LEU A 191 -32.90 -0.54 -10.93
N LYS A 192 -32.59 -1.66 -11.61
CA LYS A 192 -31.33 -2.39 -11.42
C LYS A 192 -30.11 -1.50 -11.67
N LYS A 193 -30.15 -0.71 -12.75
CA LYS A 193 -29.02 0.15 -13.16
C LYS A 193 -28.91 1.34 -12.22
N GLU A 194 -30.03 1.87 -11.74
CA GLU A 194 -30.05 2.95 -10.76
C GLU A 194 -29.39 2.53 -9.45
N ILE A 195 -29.79 1.37 -8.91
CA ILE A 195 -29.20 0.83 -7.68
C ILE A 195 -27.70 0.58 -7.83
N ARG A 196 -27.24 0.07 -8.99
CA ARG A 196 -25.81 -0.11 -9.24
C ARG A 196 -25.04 1.22 -9.16
N LEU A 197 -25.60 2.32 -9.66
CA LEU A 197 -24.95 3.63 -9.68
C LEU A 197 -24.93 4.28 -8.29
N LEU A 198 -25.91 3.97 -7.44
CA LEU A 198 -26.00 4.50 -6.07
C LEU A 198 -25.12 3.74 -5.06
N ILE A 199 -24.64 2.54 -5.40
CA ILE A 199 -23.68 1.81 -4.57
C ILE A 199 -22.28 2.38 -4.80
N SER A 200 -21.60 2.76 -3.70
CA SER A 200 -20.22 3.26 -3.74
C SER A 200 -19.27 2.24 -4.37
N GLU A 201 -18.20 2.70 -5.05
CA GLU A 201 -17.23 1.77 -5.64
C GLU A 201 -16.49 0.93 -4.58
N GLU A 202 -16.33 1.47 -3.37
CA GLU A 202 -15.77 0.72 -2.23
C GLU A 202 -16.69 -0.43 -1.80
N ASP A 203 -17.97 -0.18 -1.59
CA ASP A 203 -18.95 -1.21 -1.26
C ASP A 203 -19.16 -2.18 -2.42
N TYR A 204 -19.14 -1.66 -3.65
CA TYR A 204 -19.27 -2.48 -4.84
C TYR A 204 -18.14 -3.50 -4.95
N LYS A 205 -16.91 -3.06 -4.75
CA LYS A 205 -15.73 -3.91 -4.70
C LYS A 205 -15.79 -4.90 -3.53
N LYS A 206 -16.24 -4.46 -2.36
CA LYS A 206 -16.27 -5.27 -1.14
C LYS A 206 -17.32 -6.39 -1.18
N PHE A 207 -18.52 -6.11 -1.68
CA PHE A 207 -19.65 -7.06 -1.60
C PHE A 207 -19.95 -7.77 -2.92
N PHE A 208 -19.49 -7.23 -4.05
CA PHE A 208 -19.75 -7.80 -5.38
C PHE A 208 -18.47 -8.13 -6.15
N ASP A 209 -17.29 -8.03 -5.52
CA ASP A 209 -15.97 -8.30 -6.11
C ASP A 209 -15.71 -7.53 -7.41
N SER A 210 -16.28 -6.33 -7.54
CA SER A 210 -16.30 -5.53 -8.78
C SER A 210 -16.83 -6.30 -10.00
N ASN A 211 -17.69 -7.30 -9.79
CA ASN A 211 -18.18 -8.21 -10.82
C ASN A 211 -19.67 -7.99 -11.10
N GLU A 212 -19.97 -7.57 -12.32
CA GLU A 212 -21.34 -7.31 -12.77
C GLU A 212 -22.24 -8.55 -12.73
N LYS A 213 -21.68 -9.75 -12.96
CA LYS A 213 -22.43 -11.01 -12.85
C LYS A 213 -22.82 -11.30 -11.40
N THR A 214 -21.93 -11.04 -10.45
CA THR A 214 -22.22 -11.22 -9.01
C THR A 214 -23.35 -10.29 -8.59
N PHE A 215 -23.29 -9.02 -8.97
CA PHE A 215 -24.38 -8.07 -8.74
C PHE A 215 -25.69 -8.50 -9.41
N ALA A 216 -25.64 -8.95 -10.67
CA ALA A 216 -26.82 -9.43 -11.38
C ALA A 216 -27.49 -10.61 -10.69
N ASN A 217 -26.72 -11.56 -10.15
CA ASN A 217 -27.24 -12.69 -9.41
C ASN A 217 -27.95 -12.26 -8.12
N ARG A 218 -27.32 -11.35 -7.33
CA ARG A 218 -27.95 -10.83 -6.10
C ARG A 218 -29.20 -10.01 -6.38
N TRP A 219 -29.21 -9.25 -7.47
CA TRP A 219 -30.40 -8.55 -7.94
C TRP A 219 -31.53 -9.54 -8.28
N SER A 220 -31.22 -10.64 -8.97
CA SER A 220 -32.20 -11.67 -9.30
C SER A 220 -32.77 -12.40 -8.08
N GLU A 221 -32.02 -12.47 -6.97
CA GLU A 221 -32.50 -12.99 -5.68
C GLU A 221 -33.46 -12.00 -4.99
N VAL A 222 -33.17 -10.70 -5.07
CA VAL A 222 -33.90 -9.63 -4.35
C VAL A 222 -35.16 -9.17 -5.11
N LEU A 223 -35.14 -9.19 -6.45
CA LEU A 223 -36.23 -8.72 -7.30
C LEU A 223 -37.60 -9.41 -7.02
N PRO A 224 -37.68 -10.75 -6.81
CA PRO A 224 -38.94 -11.41 -6.50
C PRO A 224 -39.57 -10.97 -5.17
N GLU A 225 -38.77 -10.50 -4.21
CA GLU A 225 -39.25 -10.03 -2.91
C GLU A 225 -39.84 -8.61 -3.01
N ILE A 226 -39.20 -7.74 -3.81
CA ILE A 226 -39.62 -6.34 -3.96
C ILE A 226 -40.80 -6.18 -4.91
N LYS A 227 -40.80 -6.95 -6.02
CA LYS A 227 -41.76 -6.78 -7.12
C LYS A 227 -43.23 -6.87 -6.68
N PRO A 228 -43.64 -7.81 -5.79
CA PRO A 228 -45.02 -7.86 -5.29
C PRO A 228 -45.42 -6.67 -4.42
N ALA A 229 -44.47 -6.06 -3.70
CA ALA A 229 -44.74 -4.90 -2.87
C ALA A 229 -44.91 -3.63 -3.74
N LEU A 230 -44.08 -3.48 -4.78
CA LEU A 230 -44.11 -2.32 -5.66
C LEU A 230 -45.19 -2.35 -6.74
N LEU A 231 -45.73 -3.52 -7.09
CA LEU A 231 -46.79 -3.64 -8.11
C LEU A 231 -48.20 -3.79 -7.51
N LYS A 232 -48.34 -3.61 -6.19
CA LYS A 232 -49.63 -3.30 -5.56
C LYS A 232 -49.96 -1.82 -5.74
#